data_AF-A0AAV2YSC0-F1
#
_entry.id   AF-A0AAV2YSC0-F1
#
_cell.length_a   1.000
_cell.length_b   1.000
_cell.length_c   1.000
_cell.angle_alpha   90.00
_cell.angle_beta   90.00
_cell.angle_gamma   90.00
#
_symmetry.space_group_name_H-M   'P 1'
#
loop_
_entity.id
_entity.type
_entity.pdbx_description
1 polymer ?
#
loop_
_entity_poly.entity_id
_entity_poly.type
_entity_poly.pdbx_seq_one_letter_code
_entity_poly.pdbx_strand_id
1 'polypeptide(L)'
;MIVGVNDVMKKSCPTIRIRAIRSNVCDVCTIYHTQIKGEVTSDKAEEQAIHVADAVAMRQQYQNDTSAASATCTVTTIDFAQNVALPHLADTPSMWYFHSLISVSIFGMYTANTASQQNFVYSERTAGKGSNEVVSMLEQYARGMKINVDNDGQILFLGIRAKQLEEFLP
;
A
#
# COMPACT_ATOMS: atom_id res chain seq x y z
N MET A 1 -4.22 32.45 -6.04
CA MET A 1 -4.99 31.75 -4.99
C MET A 1 -5.10 30.29 -5.40
N ILE A 2 -4.29 29.40 -4.81
CA ILE A 2 -4.32 27.97 -5.16
C ILE A 2 -5.57 27.40 -4.49
N VAL A 3 -6.58 27.06 -5.27
CA VAL A 3 -7.77 26.38 -4.77
C VAL A 3 -7.36 24.95 -4.43
N GLY A 4 -7.50 24.54 -3.17
CA GLY A 4 -7.14 23.20 -2.74
C GLY A 4 -8.00 22.16 -3.46
N VAL A 5 -7.45 20.98 -3.75
CA VAL A 5 -8.20 19.86 -4.36
C VAL A 5 -9.49 19.57 -3.61
N ASN A 6 -9.47 19.73 -2.28
CA ASN A 6 -10.65 19.58 -1.42
C ASN A 6 -11.77 20.58 -1.74
N ASP A 7 -11.43 21.82 -2.09
CA ASP A 7 -12.42 22.86 -2.40
C ASP A 7 -13.06 22.62 -3.76
N VAL A 8 -12.28 22.13 -4.73
CA VAL A 8 -12.77 21.71 -6.04
C VAL A 8 -13.72 20.51 -5.89
N MET A 9 -13.31 19.49 -5.14
CA MET A 9 -14.08 18.27 -4.95
C MET A 9 -15.37 18.50 -4.17
N LYS A 10 -15.36 19.35 -3.13
CA LYS A 10 -16.57 19.74 -2.40
C LYS A 10 -17.55 20.51 -3.27
N LYS A 11 -17.05 21.33 -4.20
CA LYS A 11 -17.90 22.09 -5.14
C LYS A 11 -18.56 21.19 -6.18
N SER A 12 -17.83 20.18 -6.68
CA SER A 12 -18.34 19.24 -7.67
C SER A 12 -19.22 18.13 -7.08
N CYS A 13 -18.93 17.68 -5.85
CA CYS A 13 -19.63 16.59 -5.17
C CYS A 13 -19.95 17.00 -3.72
N PRO A 14 -21.07 17.68 -3.45
CA PRO A 14 -21.38 18.23 -2.12
C PRO A 14 -21.50 17.19 -1.00
N THR A 15 -21.81 15.94 -1.35
CA THR A 15 -21.95 14.82 -0.42
C THR A 15 -20.62 14.12 -0.11
N ILE A 16 -19.52 14.49 -0.78
CA ILE A 16 -18.22 13.84 -0.57
C ILE A 16 -17.62 14.24 0.79
N ARG A 17 -17.58 13.28 1.72
CA ARG A 17 -16.86 13.45 3.00
C ARG A 17 -15.40 13.09 2.82
N ILE A 18 -14.57 14.09 2.52
CA ILE A 18 -13.12 13.92 2.49
C ILE A 18 -12.62 13.86 3.94
N ARG A 19 -12.23 12.65 4.39
CA ARG A 19 -11.58 12.50 5.70
C ARG A 19 -10.26 13.27 5.69
N ALA A 20 -9.86 13.80 6.84
CA ALA A 20 -8.54 14.40 6.99
C ALA A 20 -7.47 13.42 6.49
N ILE A 21 -6.46 13.96 5.79
CA ILE A 21 -5.30 13.18 5.35
C ILE A 21 -4.75 12.50 6.60
N ARG A 22 -4.86 11.17 6.65
CA ARG A 22 -4.17 10.44 7.71
C ARG A 22 -2.68 10.64 7.48
N SER A 23 -1.95 10.89 8.56
CA SER A 23 -0.50 10.93 8.49
C SER A 23 -0.03 9.60 7.92
N ASN A 24 0.68 9.61 6.78
CA ASN A 24 1.29 8.43 6.15
C ASN A 24 2.51 7.96 6.96
N VAL A 25 2.37 7.93 8.27
CA VAL A 25 3.40 7.59 9.23
C VAL A 25 3.16 6.13 9.56
N CYS A 26 4.19 5.30 9.39
CA CYS A 26 4.08 3.89 9.72
C CYS A 26 3.86 3.72 11.24
N ASP A 27 3.37 2.54 11.64
CA ASP A 27 3.13 2.25 13.05
C ASP A 27 4.41 2.38 13.88
N VAL A 28 5.56 2.04 13.30
CA VAL A 28 6.88 2.19 13.94
C VAL A 28 7.22 3.65 14.23
N CYS A 29 7.08 4.55 13.25
CA CYS A 29 7.25 5.98 13.48
C CYS A 29 6.25 6.53 14.51
N THR A 30 5.02 5.99 14.55
CA THR A 30 4.02 6.37 15.55
C THR A 30 4.45 5.95 16.95
N ILE A 31 5.04 4.75 17.09
CA ILE A 31 5.64 4.27 18.34
C ILE A 31 6.78 5.21 18.77
N TYR A 32 7.73 5.50 17.88
CA TYR A 32 8.85 6.41 18.20
C TYR A 32 8.37 7.80 18.61
N HIS A 33 7.41 8.38 17.88
CA HIS A 33 6.82 9.67 18.25
C HIS A 33 6.16 9.64 19.62
N THR A 34 5.52 8.54 20.00
CA THR A 34 4.88 8.38 21.30
C THR A 34 5.91 8.26 22.41
N GLN A 35 6.97 7.47 22.18
CA GLN A 35 8.07 7.26 23.14
C GLN A 35 8.85 8.55 23.39
N ILE A 36 9.16 9.31 22.33
CA ILE A 36 9.90 10.58 22.40
C ILE A 36 9.06 11.67 23.08
N LYS A 37 7.74 11.71 22.85
CA LYS A 37 6.84 12.62 23.56
C LYS A 37 6.77 12.36 25.07
N GLY A 38 6.94 11.10 25.49
CA GLY A 38 6.97 10.72 26.90
C GLY A 38 8.29 11.07 27.58
N GLU A 39 9.41 10.66 26.97
CA GLU A 39 10.76 10.91 27.48
C GLU A 39 11.77 10.83 26.35
N VAL A 40 12.48 11.93 26.10
CA VAL A 40 13.51 12.04 25.07
C VAL A 40 14.84 11.54 25.64
N THR A 41 15.28 10.38 25.18
CA THR A 41 16.64 9.88 25.41
C THR A 41 17.42 9.89 24.09
N SER A 42 18.75 9.99 24.16
CA SER A 42 19.63 9.95 22.97
C SER A 42 19.35 8.70 22.13
N ASP A 43 19.24 7.55 22.80
CA ASP A 43 19.05 6.24 22.16
C ASP A 43 17.74 6.17 21.35
N LYS A 44 16.62 6.67 21.90
CA LYS A 44 15.32 6.68 21.20
C LYS A 44 15.32 7.62 19.99
N ALA A 45 16.04 8.73 20.08
CA ALA A 45 16.18 9.67 18.97
C ALA A 45 17.05 9.07 17.85
N GLU A 46 18.10 8.34 18.22
CA GLU A 46 18.97 7.62 17.28
C GLU A 46 18.21 6.48 16.57
N GLU A 47 17.44 5.67 17.28
CA GLU A 47 16.60 4.62 16.68
C GLU A 47 15.59 5.20 15.65
N GLN A 48 14.95 6.33 15.98
CA GLN A 48 14.07 7.00 15.02
C GLN A 48 14.85 7.50 13.79
N ALA A 49 16.05 8.08 14.00
CA ALA A 49 16.88 8.57 12.91
C ALA A 49 17.33 7.45 11.98
N ILE A 50 17.72 6.29 12.52
CA ILE A 50 18.07 5.10 11.74
C ILE A 50 16.86 4.63 10.92
N HIS A 51 15.69 4.50 11.55
CA HIS A 51 14.47 4.08 10.83
C HIS A 51 14.12 5.02 9.67
N VAL A 52 14.25 6.34 9.87
CA VAL A 52 14.03 7.33 8.81
C VAL A 52 15.11 7.22 7.73
N ALA A 53 16.37 7.03 8.10
CA ALA A 53 17.47 6.87 7.15
C ALA A 53 17.27 5.63 6.26
N ASP A 54 16.87 4.50 6.84
CA ASP A 54 16.55 3.27 6.10
C ASP A 54 15.40 3.49 5.12
N ALA A 55 14.34 4.19 5.55
CA ALA A 55 13.20 4.52 4.69
C ALA A 55 13.62 5.42 3.52
N VAL A 56 14.51 6.39 3.74
CA VAL A 56 15.08 7.25 2.70
C VAL A 56 15.95 6.43 1.74
N ALA A 57 16.80 5.55 2.25
CA ALA A 57 17.65 4.68 1.43
C ALA A 57 16.83 3.76 0.52
N MET A 58 15.79 3.10 1.07
CA MET A 58 14.86 2.29 0.26
C MET A 58 14.15 3.12 -0.81
N ARG A 59 13.76 4.36 -0.49
CA ARG A 59 13.14 5.24 -1.47
C ARG A 59 14.10 5.62 -2.60
N GLN A 60 15.37 5.86 -2.28
CA GLN A 60 16.40 6.16 -3.28
C GLN A 60 16.66 4.93 -4.16
N GLN A 61 16.73 3.75 -3.57
CA GLN A 61 16.88 2.49 -4.31
C GLN A 61 15.73 2.30 -5.30
N TYR A 62 14.47 2.46 -4.86
CA TYR A 62 13.32 2.40 -5.75
C TYR A 62 13.42 3.37 -6.95
N GLN A 63 13.91 4.61 -6.72
CA GLN A 63 14.09 5.57 -7.81
C GLN A 63 15.16 5.13 -8.80
N ASN A 64 16.28 4.60 -8.29
CA ASN A 64 17.35 4.06 -9.12
C ASN A 64 16.83 2.87 -9.94
N ASP A 65 16.10 1.94 -9.32
CA ASP A 65 15.53 0.78 -9.99
C ASP A 65 14.51 1.20 -11.04
N THR A 66 13.65 2.16 -10.72
CA THR A 66 12.70 2.75 -11.69
C THR A 66 13.42 3.40 -12.87
N SER A 67 14.58 4.04 -12.65
CA SER A 67 15.38 4.62 -13.73
C SER A 67 16.13 3.57 -14.57
N ALA A 68 16.47 2.44 -13.98
CA ALA A 68 17.09 1.30 -14.63
C ALA A 68 16.08 0.35 -15.30
N ALA A 69 14.79 0.61 -15.12
CA ALA A 69 13.71 -0.19 -15.66
C ALA A 69 13.79 -0.26 -17.20
N SER A 70 13.67 -1.46 -17.73
CA SER A 70 13.84 -1.75 -19.16
C SER A 70 12.94 -2.90 -19.59
N ALA A 71 12.97 -3.26 -20.88
CA ALA A 71 12.17 -4.39 -21.37
C ALA A 71 12.52 -5.74 -20.69
N THR A 72 13.74 -5.88 -20.17
CA THR A 72 14.22 -7.08 -19.48
C THR A 72 14.16 -6.97 -17.96
N CYS A 73 13.97 -5.76 -17.41
CA CYS A 73 13.89 -5.51 -15.97
C CYS A 73 12.60 -4.76 -15.65
N THR A 74 11.64 -5.46 -15.05
CA THR A 74 10.34 -4.89 -14.68
C THR A 74 10.33 -4.53 -13.20
N VAL A 75 10.10 -3.25 -12.91
CA VAL A 75 9.96 -2.77 -11.53
C VAL A 75 8.48 -2.70 -11.19
N THR A 76 8.07 -3.57 -10.27
CA THR A 76 6.69 -3.65 -9.79
C THR A 76 6.64 -3.45 -8.29
N THR A 77 5.80 -2.52 -7.85
CA THR A 77 5.49 -2.29 -6.44
C THR A 77 4.15 -2.95 -6.13
N ILE A 78 4.10 -3.68 -5.02
CA ILE A 78 2.89 -4.34 -4.53
C ILE A 78 2.53 -3.77 -3.17
N ASP A 79 1.23 -3.61 -2.90
CA ASP A 79 0.76 -3.19 -1.59
C ASP A 79 -0.68 -3.66 -1.30
N PHE A 80 -0.99 -3.90 -0.04
CA PHE A 80 -2.35 -4.09 0.43
C PHE A 80 -2.97 -2.76 0.81
N ALA A 81 -4.04 -2.36 0.11
CA ALA A 81 -4.83 -1.24 0.58
C ALA A 81 -5.57 -1.59 1.89
N GLN A 82 -6.10 -0.56 2.53
CA GLN A 82 -6.97 -0.74 3.69
C GLN A 82 -8.23 -1.52 3.27
N ASN A 83 -8.65 -2.47 4.13
CA ASN A 83 -9.87 -3.21 3.89
C ASN A 83 -11.08 -2.25 3.85
N VAL A 84 -11.97 -2.48 2.90
CA VAL A 84 -13.19 -1.71 2.73
C VAL A 84 -14.37 -2.60 3.12
N ALA A 85 -15.21 -2.11 4.02
CA ALA A 85 -16.46 -2.79 4.34
C ALA A 85 -17.54 -2.40 3.33
N LEU A 86 -18.14 -3.39 2.67
CA LEU A 86 -19.21 -3.22 1.70
C LEU A 86 -20.59 -3.60 2.29
N PRO A 87 -21.66 -2.89 1.90
CA PRO A 87 -21.65 -1.72 1.01
C PRO A 87 -21.11 -0.46 1.71
N HIS A 88 -20.29 0.31 0.99
CA HIS A 88 -19.70 1.56 1.49
C HIS A 88 -20.49 2.75 0.92
N LEU A 89 -21.64 3.06 1.52
CA LEU A 89 -22.48 4.20 1.14
C LEU A 89 -22.25 5.33 2.15
N ALA A 90 -21.88 6.53 1.67
CA ALA A 90 -21.73 7.72 2.51
C ALA A 90 -23.09 8.25 3.02
N ASP A 91 -24.15 8.01 2.24
CA ASP A 91 -25.52 8.47 2.48
C ASP A 91 -26.46 7.29 2.73
N THR A 92 -26.19 6.46 3.74
CA THR A 92 -27.16 5.46 4.20
C THR A 92 -28.32 6.19 4.89
N PRO A 93 -29.56 6.13 4.36
CA PRO A 93 -30.71 6.70 5.06
C PRO A 93 -30.85 6.02 6.42
N SER A 94 -31.20 6.78 7.47
CA SER A 94 -31.24 6.32 8.88
C SER A 94 -32.20 5.14 9.17
N MET A 95 -32.86 4.62 8.14
CA MET A 95 -33.87 3.56 8.19
C MET A 95 -33.38 2.21 7.67
N TRP A 96 -32.15 2.13 7.12
CA TRP A 96 -31.61 0.89 6.57
C TRP A 96 -30.28 0.54 7.23
N TYR A 97 -30.30 -0.49 8.08
CA TYR A 97 -29.11 -1.08 8.67
C TYR A 97 -28.81 -2.41 8.00
N PHE A 98 -27.57 -2.61 7.58
CA PHE A 98 -27.12 -3.93 7.14
C PHE A 98 -26.88 -4.80 8.38
N HIS A 99 -27.41 -6.02 8.36
CA HIS A 99 -27.22 -6.97 9.46
C HIS A 99 -25.73 -7.33 9.66
N SER A 100 -24.96 -7.40 8.57
CA SER A 100 -23.50 -7.48 8.59
C SER A 100 -22.92 -6.84 7.33
N LEU A 101 -21.80 -6.13 7.49
CA LEU A 101 -20.99 -5.66 6.36
C LEU A 101 -20.03 -6.77 5.94
N ILE A 102 -19.66 -6.78 4.66
CA ILE A 102 -18.65 -7.71 4.13
C ILE A 102 -17.31 -6.97 4.04
N SER A 103 -16.29 -7.50 4.69
CA SER A 103 -14.93 -6.99 4.55
C SER A 103 -14.36 -7.40 3.20
N VAL A 104 -13.83 -6.43 2.46
CA VAL A 104 -13.18 -6.63 1.16
C VAL A 104 -11.73 -6.18 1.27
N SER A 105 -10.83 -7.08 0.87
CA SER A 105 -9.40 -6.82 0.76
C SER A 105 -9.08 -6.36 -0.67
N ILE A 106 -8.18 -5.38 -0.77
CA ILE A 106 -7.72 -4.85 -2.05
C ILE A 106 -6.20 -4.99 -2.09
N PHE A 107 -5.70 -5.72 -3.07
CA PHE A 107 -4.28 -5.92 -3.32
C PHE A 107 -3.90 -5.21 -4.62
N GLY A 108 -3.06 -4.19 -4.53
CA GLY A 108 -2.66 -3.35 -5.65
C GLY A 108 -1.25 -3.69 -6.12
N MET A 109 -1.08 -3.72 -7.44
CA MET A 109 0.20 -3.92 -8.11
C MET A 109 0.41 -2.83 -9.15
N TYR A 110 1.53 -2.12 -9.06
CA TYR A 110 1.90 -1.04 -9.96
C TYR A 110 3.22 -1.36 -10.65
N THR A 111 3.23 -1.38 -11.98
CA THR A 111 4.46 -1.49 -12.77
C THR A 111 4.89 -0.13 -13.26
N ALA A 112 6.13 0.25 -12.95
CA ALA A 112 6.70 1.51 -13.38
C ALA A 112 6.91 1.58 -14.90
N ASN A 113 7.30 0.46 -15.54
CA ASN A 113 7.60 0.39 -16.98
C ASN A 113 6.42 0.83 -17.86
N THR A 114 5.22 0.36 -17.54
CA THR A 114 3.99 0.61 -18.32
C THR A 114 3.12 1.68 -17.66
N ALA A 115 3.52 2.20 -16.50
CA ALA A 115 2.71 3.07 -15.64
C ALA A 115 1.29 2.53 -15.40
N SER A 116 1.15 1.20 -15.27
CA SER A 116 -0.13 0.51 -15.14
C SER A 116 -0.33 -0.04 -13.74
N GLN A 117 -1.51 0.20 -13.18
CA GLN A 117 -1.93 -0.38 -11.89
C GLN A 117 -3.04 -1.41 -12.09
N GLN A 118 -2.87 -2.58 -11.47
CA GLN A 118 -3.89 -3.61 -11.37
C GLN A 118 -4.26 -3.82 -9.91
N ASN A 119 -5.56 -3.84 -9.61
CA ASN A 119 -6.06 -4.07 -8.26
C ASN A 119 -6.90 -5.35 -8.24
N PHE A 120 -6.53 -6.27 -7.36
CA PHE A 120 -7.32 -7.46 -7.03
C PHE A 120 -8.22 -7.13 -5.86
N VAL A 121 -9.53 -7.32 -6.06
CA VAL A 121 -10.56 -7.04 -5.06
C VAL A 121 -11.24 -8.36 -4.72
N TYR A 122 -11.15 -8.77 -3.46
CA TYR A 122 -11.71 -10.04 -3.02
C TYR A 122 -12.32 -9.93 -1.63
N SER A 123 -13.37 -10.72 -1.39
CA SER A 123 -14.11 -10.67 -0.13
C SER A 123 -13.53 -11.63 0.91
N GLU A 124 -13.73 -11.33 2.19
CA GLU A 124 -13.39 -12.22 3.30
C GLU A 124 -14.09 -13.59 3.23
N ARG A 125 -15.18 -13.71 2.46
CA ARG A 125 -15.89 -14.97 2.23
C ARG A 125 -15.16 -15.90 1.26
N THR A 126 -14.24 -15.35 0.47
CA THR A 126 -13.50 -16.07 -0.55
C THR A 126 -12.10 -16.38 -0.07
N ALA A 127 -11.41 -15.38 0.49
CA ALA A 127 -10.01 -15.52 0.86
C ALA A 127 -9.57 -14.45 1.87
N GLY A 128 -8.44 -14.69 2.54
CA GLY A 128 -7.89 -13.81 3.56
C GLY A 128 -6.73 -12.96 3.07
N LYS A 129 -6.05 -12.27 4.00
CA LYS A 129 -4.72 -11.72 3.75
C LYS A 129 -3.71 -12.80 4.14
N GLY A 130 -3.31 -13.63 3.19
CA GLY A 130 -2.36 -14.71 3.40
C GLY A 130 -1.33 -14.78 2.28
N SER A 131 -0.26 -15.53 2.54
CA SER A 131 0.80 -15.80 1.56
C SER A 131 0.24 -16.47 0.31
N ASN A 132 -0.66 -17.45 0.47
CA ASN A 132 -1.22 -18.21 -0.63
C ASN A 132 -1.99 -17.32 -1.61
N GLU A 133 -2.75 -16.35 -1.09
CA GLU A 133 -3.44 -15.35 -1.89
C GLU A 133 -2.44 -14.46 -2.63
N VAL A 134 -1.40 -13.97 -1.94
CA VAL A 134 -0.35 -13.15 -2.57
C VAL A 134 0.32 -13.92 -3.71
N VAL A 135 0.74 -15.16 -3.48
CA VAL A 135 1.37 -16.01 -4.50
C VAL A 135 0.42 -16.22 -5.69
N SER A 136 -0.86 -16.49 -5.44
CA SER A 136 -1.85 -16.69 -6.50
C SER A 136 -2.08 -15.41 -7.32
N MET A 137 -2.15 -14.25 -6.68
CA MET A 137 -2.30 -12.96 -7.36
C MET A 137 -1.04 -12.59 -8.15
N LEU A 138 0.15 -12.85 -7.61
CA LEU A 138 1.42 -12.66 -8.31
C LEU A 138 1.53 -13.56 -9.55
N GLU A 139 1.11 -14.83 -9.43
CA GLU A 139 1.09 -15.75 -10.57
C GLU A 139 0.13 -15.27 -11.65
N GLN A 140 -1.09 -14.89 -11.28
CA GLN A 140 -2.08 -14.36 -12.22
C GLN A 140 -1.57 -13.09 -12.91
N TYR A 141 -0.89 -12.23 -12.15
CA TYR A 141 -0.28 -11.00 -12.66
C TYR A 141 0.84 -11.28 -13.66
N ALA A 142 1.78 -12.17 -13.32
CA ALA A 142 2.88 -12.55 -14.20
C ALA A 142 2.38 -13.15 -15.52
N ARG A 143 1.36 -14.01 -15.46
CA ARG A 143 0.68 -14.56 -16.65
C ARG A 143 0.05 -13.45 -17.50
N GLY A 144 -0.62 -12.49 -16.88
CA GLY A 144 -1.26 -11.36 -17.58
C GLY A 144 -0.26 -10.42 -18.27
N MET A 145 0.89 -10.17 -17.63
CA MET A 145 1.95 -9.33 -18.19
C MET A 145 2.91 -10.05 -19.14
N LYS A 146 2.76 -11.38 -19.32
CA LYS A 146 3.68 -12.23 -20.09
C LYS A 146 5.14 -12.07 -19.65
N ILE A 147 5.36 -11.89 -18.35
CA ILE A 147 6.70 -11.86 -17.79
C ILE A 147 7.23 -13.30 -17.85
N ASN A 148 8.17 -13.56 -18.77
CA ASN A 148 8.90 -14.83 -18.78
C ASN A 148 9.81 -14.84 -17.55
N VAL A 149 9.42 -15.62 -16.55
CA VAL A 149 10.30 -15.96 -15.43
C VAL A 149 11.26 -17.02 -15.97
N ASP A 150 12.28 -16.59 -16.71
CA ASP A 150 13.38 -17.46 -17.08
C ASP A 150 14.09 -17.94 -15.79
N ASN A 151 14.70 -19.12 -15.82
CA ASN A 151 15.27 -19.77 -14.63
C ASN A 151 16.37 -18.95 -13.90
N ASP A 152 16.85 -17.86 -14.50
CA ASP A 152 17.82 -16.91 -13.93
C ASP A 152 17.23 -15.48 -13.71
N GLY A 153 15.94 -15.27 -14.03
CA GLY A 153 15.25 -14.00 -13.95
C GLY A 153 14.88 -13.64 -12.51
N GLN A 154 15.69 -12.83 -11.84
CA GLN A 154 15.35 -12.27 -10.54
C GLN A 154 14.14 -11.32 -10.68
N ILE A 155 13.01 -11.67 -10.06
CA ILE A 155 11.91 -10.73 -9.87
C ILE A 155 12.25 -9.90 -8.62
N LEU A 156 12.73 -8.67 -8.83
CA LEU A 156 13.03 -7.75 -7.74
C LEU A 156 11.72 -7.10 -7.26
N PHE A 157 11.15 -7.64 -6.18
CA PHE A 157 9.99 -7.05 -5.53
C PHE A 157 10.44 -5.93 -4.58
N LEU A 158 10.32 -4.68 -5.01
CA LEU A 158 10.51 -3.53 -4.12
C LEU A 158 9.19 -3.20 -3.43
N GLY A 159 8.92 -3.92 -2.34
CA GLY A 159 7.81 -3.61 -1.44
C GLY A 159 8.11 -2.33 -0.66
N ILE A 160 7.40 -1.23 -0.96
CA ILE A 160 7.41 -0.02 -0.13
C ILE A 160 6.49 -0.24 1.08
N ARG A 161 6.80 -1.25 1.89
CA ARG A 161 6.44 -1.36 3.31
C ARG A 161 7.53 -2.16 3.98
N ALA A 162 8.43 -1.44 4.65
CA ALA A 162 9.35 -2.00 5.61
C ALA A 162 8.57 -2.94 6.56
N LYS A 163 9.06 -4.17 6.75
CA LYS A 163 8.63 -5.13 7.79
C LYS A 163 7.39 -6.03 7.57
N GLN A 164 7.11 -6.54 6.36
CA GLN A 164 6.21 -7.70 6.25
C GLN A 164 6.68 -8.88 5.39
N LEU A 165 7.85 -8.82 4.74
CA LEU A 165 8.32 -9.93 3.89
C LEU A 165 9.12 -11.02 4.64
N GLU A 166 9.64 -10.73 5.84
CA GLU A 166 10.32 -11.73 6.67
C GLU A 166 9.34 -12.71 7.37
N GLU A 167 8.03 -12.46 7.33
CA GLU A 167 7.01 -13.38 7.86
C GLU A 167 6.46 -14.36 6.80
N PHE A 168 6.93 -14.28 5.56
CA PHE A 168 6.36 -15.05 4.43
C PHE A 168 7.33 -15.99 3.70
N LEU A 169 8.54 -16.18 4.22
CA LEU A 169 9.43 -17.26 3.80
C LEU A 169 9.75 -18.11 5.05
N PRO A 170 9.71 -19.45 4.93
CA PRO A 170 9.96 -20.36 6.05
C PRO A 170 11.38 -20.25 6.61
#